data_AF-A0A812Q3N8-F1
#
_entry.id   AF-A0A812Q3N8-F1
#
_cell.length_a   1.000
_cell.length_b   1.000
_cell.length_c   1.000
_cell.angle_alpha   90.00
_cell.angle_beta   90.00
_cell.angle_gamma   90.00
#
_symmetry.space_group_name_H-M   'P 1'
#
loop_
_entity.id
_entity.type
_entity.pdbx_description
1 polymer ?
#
loop_
_entity_poly.entity_id
_entity_poly.type
_entity_poly.pdbx_seq_one_letter_code
_entity_poly.pdbx_strand_id
1 'polypeptide(L)'
;MGVARLAAATAALFYDGWGTDAHLVKGISYGPMPCKGPCTVSQDDFFSQSAKPMWGRRGRGDLEVIRQLGANMVRLYGNNPENTHRDFLDEAQELGLTVVPGLSDYDFIQSPANCLTTDFNCYKQVRDSYKELLKNGFLHEGT
;
A
#
# COMPACT_ATOMS: atom_id res chain seq x y z
N MET A 1 58.60 -6.97 -1.19
CA MET A 1 57.36 -7.62 -1.63
C MET A 1 56.22 -7.09 -0.77
N GLY A 2 55.51 -6.07 -1.25
CA GLY A 2 54.36 -5.48 -0.57
C GLY A 2 53.21 -5.41 -1.57
N VAL A 3 52.12 -6.11 -1.29
CA VAL A 3 50.96 -6.18 -2.19
C VAL A 3 50.15 -4.90 -2.03
N ALA A 4 50.08 -4.10 -3.10
CA ALA A 4 49.20 -2.95 -3.20
C ALA A 4 47.73 -3.42 -3.16
N ARG A 5 46.94 -2.92 -2.20
CA ARG A 5 45.49 -3.08 -2.20
C ARG A 5 44.90 -2.01 -3.11
N LEU A 6 44.30 -2.44 -4.22
CA LEU A 6 43.45 -1.60 -5.06
C LEU A 6 42.22 -1.18 -4.25
N ALA A 7 42.03 0.13 -4.10
CA ALA A 7 40.77 0.71 -3.66
C ALA A 7 39.74 0.53 -4.77
N ALA A 8 38.65 -0.18 -4.49
CA ALA A 8 37.51 -0.26 -5.40
C ALA A 8 36.79 1.10 -5.42
N ALA A 9 36.79 1.73 -6.58
CA ALA A 9 36.11 2.99 -6.83
C ALA A 9 34.58 2.80 -6.82
N THR A 10 33.93 3.50 -5.88
CA THR A 10 32.59 4.12 -5.99
C THR A 10 31.60 3.51 -6.97
N ALA A 11 30.83 2.52 -6.50
CA ALA A 11 29.45 2.32 -6.92
C ALA A 11 28.55 3.21 -6.03
N ALA A 12 28.56 4.51 -6.32
CA ALA A 12 27.73 5.50 -5.61
C ALA A 12 27.00 6.34 -6.65
N LEU A 13 26.01 5.73 -7.32
CA LEU A 13 24.95 6.45 -8.01
C LEU A 13 23.65 5.65 -7.77
N PHE A 14 22.68 6.30 -7.12
CA PHE A 14 21.28 5.87 -6.91
C PHE A 14 20.89 5.08 -5.63
N TYR A 15 21.54 5.29 -4.49
CA TYR A 15 21.09 4.70 -3.20
C TYR A 15 21.10 5.69 -2.02
N ASP A 16 20.49 6.87 -2.20
CA ASP A 16 20.37 7.90 -1.13
C ASP A 16 19.00 7.86 -0.41
N GLY A 17 18.30 6.72 -0.38
CA GLY A 17 16.96 6.63 0.22
C GLY A 17 16.79 5.63 1.37
N TRP A 18 17.69 4.68 1.51
CA TRP A 18 17.62 3.63 2.53
C TRP A 18 19.00 3.53 3.15
N GLY A 19 19.17 4.17 4.32
CA GLY A 19 20.41 4.11 5.07
C GLY A 19 20.86 2.67 5.28
N THR A 20 22.15 2.48 5.56
CA THR A 20 22.77 1.18 5.86
C THR A 20 22.23 0.50 7.12
N ASP A 21 21.25 1.10 7.79
CA ASP A 21 20.46 0.49 8.84
C ASP A 21 19.30 -0.26 8.19
N ALA A 22 19.33 -1.60 8.24
CA ALA A 22 18.15 -2.40 7.97
C ALA A 22 17.06 -2.01 8.98
N HIS A 23 16.22 -1.04 8.62
CA HIS A 23 15.15 -0.56 9.48
C HIS A 23 14.20 -1.73 9.77
N LEU A 24 14.16 -2.18 11.02
CA LEU A 24 13.25 -3.24 11.46
C LEU A 24 11.81 -2.87 11.10
N VAL A 25 11.17 -3.68 10.27
CA VAL A 25 9.76 -3.49 9.91
C VAL A 25 8.89 -3.87 11.11
N LYS A 26 8.08 -2.92 11.56
CA LYS A 26 7.06 -3.05 12.60
C LYS A 26 5.73 -2.73 11.94
N GLY A 27 5.15 -3.74 11.31
CA GLY A 27 3.94 -3.61 10.50
C GLY A 27 2.66 -3.92 11.28
N ILE A 28 1.59 -3.19 10.96
CA ILE A 28 0.22 -3.53 11.36
C ILE A 28 -0.60 -3.80 10.09
N SER A 29 -1.34 -4.91 10.08
CA SER A 29 -2.35 -5.15 9.04
C SER A 29 -3.62 -4.37 9.38
N TYR A 30 -4.16 -3.62 8.43
CA TYR A 30 -5.27 -2.70 8.63
C TYR A 30 -6.42 -3.04 7.67
N GLY A 31 -7.55 -3.39 8.27
CA GLY A 31 -8.80 -3.76 7.60
C GLY A 31 -9.95 -3.64 8.60
N PRO A 32 -10.33 -2.41 9.00
CA PRO A 32 -11.28 -2.20 10.07
C PRO A 32 -12.68 -2.58 9.62
N MET A 33 -13.16 -3.78 9.97
CA MET A 33 -14.55 -4.13 9.74
C MET A 33 -15.45 -3.30 10.68
N PRO A 34 -16.30 -2.38 10.18
CA PRO A 34 -17.01 -1.42 11.03
C PRO A 34 -18.28 -2.02 11.65
N CYS A 35 -18.26 -3.32 11.98
CA CYS A 35 -19.43 -4.07 12.39
C CYS A 35 -19.13 -4.93 13.61
N LYS A 36 -20.03 -4.93 14.59
CA LYS A 36 -19.96 -5.77 15.80
C LYS A 36 -20.62 -7.14 15.62
N GLY A 37 -21.28 -7.36 14.50
CA GLY A 37 -21.98 -8.59 14.12
C GLY A 37 -22.05 -8.72 12.60
N PRO A 38 -22.84 -9.66 12.07
CA PRO A 38 -23.00 -9.84 10.63
C PRO A 38 -23.45 -8.54 9.96
N CYS A 39 -22.71 -8.12 8.94
CA CYS A 39 -23.07 -6.96 8.14
C CYS A 39 -22.57 -7.17 6.71
N THR A 40 -23.09 -6.34 5.81
CA THR A 40 -22.63 -6.28 4.43
C THR A 40 -21.92 -4.95 4.23
N VAL A 41 -20.64 -5.01 3.88
CA VAL A 41 -19.90 -3.88 3.33
C VAL A 41 -19.89 -4.02 1.81
N SER A 42 -20.13 -2.93 1.09
CA SER A 42 -20.20 -2.96 -0.38
C SER A 42 -18.83 -3.17 -1.04
N GLN A 43 -17.75 -2.78 -0.35
CA GLN A 43 -16.37 -2.99 -0.75
C GLN A 43 -15.48 -3.07 0.51
N ASP A 44 -14.33 -3.71 0.40
CA ASP A 44 -13.31 -3.83 1.46
C ASP A 44 -12.15 -2.82 1.30
N ASP A 45 -12.32 -1.83 0.41
CA ASP A 45 -11.39 -0.73 0.20
C ASP A 45 -11.49 0.31 1.35
N PHE A 46 -10.85 -0.04 2.48
CA PHE A 46 -10.64 0.84 3.63
C PHE A 46 -9.51 1.86 3.42
N PHE A 47 -8.89 1.84 2.24
CA PHE A 47 -7.89 2.80 1.80
C PHE A 47 -8.57 4.05 1.21
N SER A 48 -9.78 3.90 0.69
CA SER A 48 -10.58 4.95 0.06
C SER A 48 -10.97 6.12 0.98
N GLN A 49 -11.38 7.22 0.35
CA GLN A 49 -11.95 8.40 1.01
C GLN A 49 -13.17 8.10 1.86
N SER A 50 -14.00 7.15 1.46
CA SER A 50 -15.20 6.76 2.20
C SER A 50 -14.86 6.22 3.60
N ALA A 51 -13.66 5.65 3.75
CA ALA A 51 -13.13 5.14 5.01
C ALA A 51 -12.35 6.19 5.84
N LYS A 52 -12.18 7.42 5.33
CA LYS A 52 -11.45 8.52 6.00
C LYS A 52 -11.93 8.85 7.41
N PRO A 53 -13.24 8.76 7.75
CA PRO A 53 -13.67 8.90 9.13
C PRO A 53 -13.08 7.89 10.12
N MET A 54 -12.49 6.79 9.64
CA MET A 54 -11.78 5.82 10.47
C MET A 54 -10.28 6.15 10.57
N TRP A 55 -9.59 6.23 9.44
CA TRP A 55 -8.13 6.37 9.46
C TRP A 55 -7.63 7.80 9.68
N GLY A 56 -8.40 8.81 9.27
CA GLY A 56 -7.95 10.20 9.23
C GLY A 56 -7.97 10.90 10.60
N ARG A 57 -7.08 11.87 10.79
CA ARG A 57 -6.90 12.65 12.04
C ARG A 57 -8.14 13.39 12.55
N ARG A 58 -9.11 13.68 11.66
CA ARG A 58 -10.40 14.29 12.04
C ARG A 58 -11.47 13.27 12.41
N GLY A 59 -11.20 11.99 12.22
CA GLY A 59 -12.07 10.86 12.52
C GLY A 59 -11.60 10.09 13.74
N ARG A 60 -11.63 8.75 13.66
CA ARG A 60 -11.11 7.86 14.71
C ARG A 60 -9.58 7.93 14.84
N GLY A 61 -8.86 8.34 13.79
CA GLY A 61 -7.43 8.59 13.82
C GLY A 61 -6.58 7.32 13.79
N ASP A 62 -7.03 6.27 13.11
CA ASP A 62 -6.36 4.96 13.21
C ASP A 62 -4.88 4.97 12.79
N LEU A 63 -4.49 5.80 11.81
CA LEU A 63 -3.08 5.89 11.41
C LEU A 63 -2.20 6.45 12.53
N GLU A 64 -2.72 7.46 13.24
CA GLU A 64 -2.00 8.03 14.38
C GLU A 64 -1.90 7.01 15.52
N VAL A 65 -2.97 6.25 15.80
CA VAL A 65 -2.95 5.16 16.79
C VAL A 65 -1.93 4.09 16.40
N ILE A 66 -1.91 3.65 15.12
CA ILE A 66 -0.92 2.69 14.60
C ILE A 66 0.51 3.20 14.84
N ARG A 67 0.76 4.48 14.56
CA ARG A 67 2.06 5.13 14.82
C ARG A 67 2.40 5.21 16.31
N GLN A 68 1.42 5.50 17.18
CA GLN A 68 1.60 5.57 18.63
C GLN A 68 1.90 4.20 19.26
N LEU A 69 1.35 3.11 18.67
CA LEU A 69 1.71 1.73 19.02
C LEU A 69 3.14 1.35 18.61
N GLY A 70 3.86 2.25 17.93
CA GLY A 70 5.26 2.08 17.54
C GLY A 70 5.46 1.40 16.20
N ALA A 71 4.40 1.22 15.40
CA ALA A 71 4.52 0.73 14.04
C ALA A 71 5.21 1.77 13.13
N ASN A 72 5.87 1.29 12.09
CA ASN A 72 6.44 2.10 11.00
C ASN A 72 5.89 1.70 9.62
N MET A 73 4.95 0.74 9.58
CA MET A 73 4.35 0.26 8.35
C MET A 73 2.90 -0.14 8.57
N VAL A 74 2.06 0.10 7.57
CA VAL A 74 0.68 -0.39 7.51
C VAL A 74 0.45 -1.18 6.23
N ARG A 75 -0.17 -2.36 6.35
CA ARG A 75 -0.56 -3.20 5.21
C ARG A 75 -2.07 -3.15 5.01
N LEU A 76 -2.49 -2.94 3.76
CA LEU A 76 -3.89 -2.93 3.32
C LEU A 76 -4.20 -4.11 2.40
N TYR A 77 -5.48 -4.41 2.20
CA TYR A 77 -5.95 -5.55 1.41
C TYR A 77 -6.73 -5.08 0.17
N GLY A 78 -7.90 -4.45 0.38
CA GLY A 78 -8.71 -3.89 -0.69
C GLY A 78 -8.16 -2.56 -1.21
N ASN A 79 -8.14 -2.42 -2.53
CA ASN A 79 -7.72 -1.22 -3.25
C ASN A 79 -8.52 -1.12 -4.55
N ASN A 80 -9.79 -0.75 -4.46
CA ASN A 80 -10.63 -0.62 -5.63
C ASN A 80 -10.03 0.45 -6.57
N PRO A 81 -9.67 0.10 -7.82
CA PRO A 81 -8.98 1.01 -8.73
C PRO A 81 -9.80 2.25 -9.11
N GLU A 82 -11.11 2.27 -8.88
CA GLU A 82 -11.98 3.42 -9.14
C GLU A 82 -11.86 4.52 -8.07
N ASN A 83 -11.35 4.17 -6.87
CA ASN A 83 -11.19 5.12 -5.78
C ASN A 83 -9.81 5.78 -5.84
N THR A 84 -9.74 7.05 -5.41
CA THR A 84 -8.46 7.67 -5.10
C THR A 84 -7.96 7.27 -3.72
N HIS A 85 -6.67 6.95 -3.62
CA HIS A 85 -6.00 6.57 -2.37
C HIS A 85 -5.02 7.63 -1.84
N ARG A 86 -4.94 8.78 -2.54
CA ARG A 86 -3.96 9.83 -2.28
C ARG A 86 -3.96 10.34 -0.84
N ASP A 87 -5.11 10.72 -0.30
CA ASP A 87 -5.14 11.33 1.04
C ASP A 87 -4.69 10.37 2.15
N PHE A 88 -4.94 9.06 2.01
CA PHE A 88 -4.44 8.09 2.96
C PHE A 88 -2.92 8.00 2.84
N LEU A 89 -2.38 7.94 1.62
CA LEU A 89 -0.94 7.91 1.38
C LEU A 89 -0.25 9.16 1.91
N ASP A 90 -0.80 10.34 1.65
CA ASP A 90 -0.29 11.62 2.14
C ASP A 90 -0.31 11.65 3.68
N GLU A 91 -1.40 11.21 4.32
CA GLU A 91 -1.48 11.17 5.80
C GLU A 91 -0.55 10.12 6.43
N ALA A 92 -0.42 8.95 5.82
CA ALA A 92 0.55 7.93 6.26
C ALA A 92 2.00 8.44 6.12
N GLN A 93 2.30 9.14 5.03
CA GLN A 93 3.61 9.77 4.81
C GLN A 93 3.91 10.83 5.88
N GLU A 94 2.95 11.71 6.19
CA GLU A 94 3.09 12.71 7.26
C GLU A 94 3.40 12.06 8.63
N LEU A 95 2.86 10.87 8.88
CA LEU A 95 3.07 10.10 10.12
C LEU A 95 4.34 9.23 10.11
N GLY A 96 5.06 9.19 8.98
CA GLY A 96 6.25 8.34 8.80
C GLY A 96 5.92 6.84 8.73
N LEU A 97 4.73 6.49 8.22
CA LEU A 97 4.29 5.12 8.01
C LEU A 97 4.52 4.72 6.54
N THR A 98 5.27 3.64 6.31
CA THR A 98 5.31 2.99 4.99
C THR A 98 3.99 2.27 4.73
N VAL A 99 3.41 2.44 3.54
CA VAL A 99 2.18 1.76 3.15
C VAL A 99 2.52 0.60 2.22
N VAL A 100 2.00 -0.60 2.53
CA VAL A 100 2.07 -1.78 1.67
C VAL A 100 0.66 -2.11 1.19
N PRO A 101 0.23 -1.59 0.02
CA PRO A 101 -1.03 -1.99 -0.57
C PRO A 101 -0.91 -3.43 -1.10
N GLY A 102 -1.87 -4.28 -0.74
CA GLY A 102 -2.02 -5.57 -1.38
C GLY A 102 -2.46 -5.43 -2.84
N LEU A 103 -2.31 -6.48 -3.64
CA LEU A 103 -3.10 -6.63 -4.85
C LEU A 103 -4.45 -7.22 -4.42
N SER A 104 -5.55 -6.55 -4.75
CA SER A 104 -6.88 -7.08 -4.44
C SER A 104 -7.09 -8.45 -5.08
N ASP A 105 -7.72 -9.35 -4.34
CA ASP A 105 -8.21 -10.64 -4.83
C ASP A 105 -9.43 -10.49 -5.77
N TYR A 106 -9.99 -9.27 -5.90
CA TYR A 106 -11.16 -8.99 -6.74
C TYR A 106 -10.97 -9.46 -8.19
N ASP A 107 -9.84 -9.11 -8.82
CA ASP A 107 -9.53 -9.51 -10.21
C ASP A 107 -9.23 -11.01 -10.34
N PHE A 108 -8.89 -11.68 -9.25
CA PHE A 108 -8.58 -13.11 -9.24
C PHE A 108 -9.83 -13.96 -9.07
N ILE A 109 -10.73 -13.61 -8.15
CA ILE A 109 -11.85 -14.50 -7.75
C ILE A 109 -13.22 -13.84 -7.59
N GLN A 110 -13.33 -12.51 -7.49
CA GLN A 110 -14.61 -11.88 -7.10
C GLN A 110 -15.32 -11.16 -8.26
N SER A 111 -14.57 -10.57 -9.19
CA SER A 111 -15.12 -9.89 -10.38
C SER A 111 -15.90 -10.87 -11.27
N PRO A 112 -16.98 -10.45 -11.96
CA PRO A 112 -17.64 -11.29 -12.96
C PRO A 112 -16.72 -11.73 -14.11
N ALA A 113 -15.68 -10.95 -14.42
CA ALA A 113 -14.67 -11.24 -15.44
C ALA A 113 -13.30 -11.59 -14.82
N ASN A 114 -13.32 -12.24 -13.66
CA ASN A 114 -12.12 -12.62 -12.91
C ASN A 114 -11.24 -13.64 -13.64
N CYS A 115 -10.07 -13.90 -13.07
CA CYS A 115 -9.08 -14.81 -13.63
C CYS A 115 -9.56 -16.27 -13.82
N LEU A 116 -10.51 -16.73 -13.00
CA LEU A 116 -11.12 -18.06 -13.18
C LEU A 116 -11.90 -18.17 -14.50
N THR A 117 -12.41 -17.04 -15.01
CA THR A 117 -13.12 -16.98 -16.29
C THR A 117 -12.20 -16.88 -17.51
N THR A 118 -10.88 -16.72 -17.29
CA THR A 118 -9.87 -16.59 -18.35
C THR A 118 -8.81 -17.70 -18.31
N ASP A 119 -9.20 -18.89 -17.87
CA ASP A 119 -8.31 -20.08 -17.79
C ASP A 119 -7.01 -19.77 -17.04
N PHE A 120 -7.13 -19.05 -15.93
CA PHE A 120 -6.03 -18.61 -15.07
C PHE A 120 -5.02 -17.64 -15.72
N ASN A 121 -5.33 -17.09 -16.90
CA ASN A 121 -4.57 -15.98 -17.46
C ASN A 121 -5.13 -14.64 -16.96
N CYS A 122 -4.61 -14.16 -15.83
CA CYS A 122 -5.06 -12.92 -15.18
C CYS A 122 -4.37 -11.65 -15.72
N TYR A 123 -3.48 -11.77 -16.71
CA TYR A 123 -2.54 -10.69 -17.07
C TYR A 123 -3.27 -9.39 -17.39
N LYS A 124 -4.33 -9.46 -18.20
CA LYS A 124 -5.08 -8.27 -18.63
C LYS A 124 -5.77 -7.59 -17.45
N GLN A 125 -6.50 -8.34 -16.63
CA GLN A 125 -7.27 -7.82 -15.50
C GLN A 125 -6.35 -7.14 -14.48
N VAL A 126 -5.32 -7.86 -14.03
CA VAL A 126 -4.39 -7.36 -13.01
C VAL A 126 -3.60 -6.17 -13.53
N ARG A 127 -3.12 -6.20 -14.78
CA ARG A 127 -2.39 -5.07 -15.37
C ARG A 127 -3.28 -3.84 -15.48
N ASP A 128 -4.51 -4.00 -15.98
CA ASP A 128 -5.42 -2.87 -16.18
C ASP A 128 -5.82 -2.25 -14.84
N SER A 129 -6.15 -3.08 -13.84
CA SER A 129 -6.44 -2.67 -12.46
C SER A 129 -5.25 -1.96 -11.79
N TYR A 130 -4.05 -2.54 -11.88
CA TYR A 130 -2.83 -1.93 -11.36
C TYR A 130 -2.52 -0.59 -12.04
N LYS A 131 -2.73 -0.47 -13.36
CA LYS A 131 -2.56 0.79 -14.09
C LYS A 131 -3.50 1.87 -13.58
N GLU A 132 -4.75 1.54 -13.30
CA GLU A 132 -5.70 2.52 -12.75
C GLU A 132 -5.37 2.91 -11.31
N LEU A 133 -4.88 1.98 -10.47
CA LEU A 133 -4.34 2.31 -9.14
C LEU A 133 -3.18 3.31 -9.20
N LEU A 134 -2.26 3.13 -10.15
CA LEU A 134 -1.15 4.07 -10.38
C LEU A 134 -1.67 5.48 -10.67
N LYS A 135 -2.68 5.60 -11.52
CA LYS A 135 -3.30 6.89 -11.85
C LYS A 135 -4.10 7.48 -10.70
N ASN A 136 -4.77 6.64 -9.91
CA ASN A 136 -5.70 7.05 -8.86
C ASN A 136 -5.04 7.15 -7.48
N GLY A 137 -3.87 7.78 -7.43
CA GLY A 137 -3.27 8.26 -6.19
C GLY A 137 -1.99 7.57 -5.75
N PHE A 138 -1.55 6.49 -6.41
CA PHE A 138 -0.26 5.87 -6.10
C PHE A 138 0.93 6.61 -6.76
N LEU A 139 0.67 7.47 -7.74
CA LEU A 139 1.65 8.38 -8.33
C LEU A 139 1.33 9.84 -7.97
N HIS A 140 2.36 10.65 -7.72
CA HIS A 140 2.20 12.10 -7.55
C HIS A 140 1.89 12.83 -8.87
N GLU A 141 2.42 12.33 -9.99
CA GLU A 141 2.14 12.80 -11.35
C GLU A 141 1.71 11.61 -12.22
N GLY A 142 0.49 11.64 -12.75
CA GLY A 142 -0.06 10.57 -13.58
C GLY A 142 0.41 10.71 -15.03
N THR A 143 1.05 9.68 -15.58
CA THR A 143 1.35 9.56 -17.02
C THR A 143 0.18 8.97 -17.81
#